data_AF-A0A6C0BD34-F1
#
_entry.id   AF-A0A6C0BD34-F1
#
_cell.length_a   1.000
_cell.length_b   1.000
_cell.length_c   1.000
_cell.angle_alpha   90.00
_cell.angle_beta   90.00
_cell.angle_gamma   90.00
#
_symmetry.space_group_name_H-M   'P 1'
#
loop_
_entity.id
_entity.type
_entity.pdbx_description
1 polymer ?
#
loop_
_entity_poly.entity_id
_entity_poly.type
_entity_poly.pdbx_seq_one_letter_code
_entity_poly.pdbx_strand_id
1 'polypeptide(L)'
;MSDIDIDIDIRNKLLLGNNVDCPKITDDGYKTFGKGNEIKIPNKKNNQKNYRINVLVDTLEEFVIKDANGISNLEKYTNKSIDNVVEWSKTKTSIDKKVEIFSGDWGEITLDVTKKYGYIYAVLNMANATSVGGGYTSGSGAQEENMWRRSSCHFYAPNAYDNTKTDLINGVNGLVELDMKPRVCIKGQENIGLIGLIPTGYDHLDEKDYFPFWELKAAADNLRNDGKPDKPYNNTSMGRKIKAQFETMKQNRVRHCVLSAFGCGDFGNPSEKVAQLYKEYILEYINYFDHIVFAIYDYNGTTNYKIFVDNILINDVKGNKEFIKHVQLMLQHKILKNLYYLQLYDNTNDVLKHKLNKMYDHINTLNMSGGKYHNMYIKNKEKYIELDKNWCKTYLLNKQNYLNLFNSGNH
;
A
#
# COMPACT_ATOMS: atom_id res chain seq x y z
N MET A 1 -20.16 -11.70 24.63
CA MET A 1 -19.42 -10.45 24.89
C MET A 1 -18.52 -10.25 23.69
N SER A 2 -18.91 -9.35 22.81
CA SER A 2 -18.35 -9.17 21.46
C SER A 2 -17.00 -8.45 21.53
N ASP A 3 -16.07 -8.78 20.62
CA ASP A 3 -14.72 -8.17 20.50
C ASP A 3 -14.72 -6.62 20.46
N ILE A 4 -15.87 -6.02 20.13
CA ILE A 4 -16.14 -4.58 20.17
C ILE A 4 -16.02 -3.99 21.60
N ASP A 5 -16.38 -4.75 22.63
CA ASP A 5 -16.36 -4.25 24.02
C ASP A 5 -14.93 -4.05 24.54
N ILE A 6 -13.96 -4.86 24.10
CA ILE A 6 -12.56 -4.80 24.58
C ILE A 6 -11.84 -3.57 24.00
N ASP A 7 -12.03 -3.28 22.70
CA ASP A 7 -11.40 -2.13 22.05
C ASP A 7 -11.92 -0.79 22.61
N ILE A 8 -13.23 -0.70 22.84
CA ILE A 8 -13.89 0.47 23.43
C ILE A 8 -13.45 0.66 24.88
N ASP A 9 -13.33 -0.42 25.65
CA ASP A 9 -12.92 -0.37 27.07
C ASP A 9 -11.46 0.04 27.23
N ILE A 10 -10.53 -0.48 26.41
CA ILE A 10 -9.13 -0.07 26.38
C ILE A 10 -8.99 1.41 25.98
N ARG A 11 -9.68 1.84 24.91
CA ARG A 11 -9.64 3.25 24.45
C ARG A 11 -10.21 4.21 25.47
N ASN A 12 -11.37 3.91 26.04
CA ASN A 12 -11.99 4.75 27.05
C ASN A 12 -11.12 4.83 28.32
N LYS A 13 -10.45 3.75 28.73
CA LYS A 13 -9.59 3.74 29.93
C LYS A 13 -8.26 4.48 29.74
N LEU A 14 -7.63 4.37 28.56
CA LEU A 14 -6.36 5.05 28.26
C LEU A 14 -6.55 6.55 27.94
N LEU A 15 -7.70 6.94 27.36
CA LEU A 15 -7.95 8.33 26.95
C LEU A 15 -8.71 9.17 28.00
N LEU A 16 -9.46 8.57 28.94
CA LEU A 16 -10.26 9.31 29.95
C LEU A 16 -9.60 9.39 31.35
N GLY A 17 -8.42 8.80 31.55
CA GLY A 17 -7.77 8.71 32.86
C GLY A 17 -6.88 9.90 33.21
N ASN A 18 -7.45 10.97 33.77
CA ASN A 18 -6.71 11.79 34.72
C ASN A 18 -6.45 10.92 35.98
N ASN A 19 -5.19 10.59 36.25
CA ASN A 19 -4.71 9.69 37.31
C ASN A 19 -5.09 8.21 37.12
N VAL A 20 -4.29 7.47 36.33
CA VAL A 20 -4.27 6.01 36.40
C VAL A 20 -3.00 5.59 37.12
N ASP A 21 -3.13 5.16 38.38
CA ASP A 21 -2.06 4.45 39.08
C ASP A 21 -1.66 3.19 38.30
N CYS A 22 -0.36 2.88 38.29
CA CYS A 22 0.18 1.67 37.66
C CYS A 22 -0.57 0.40 38.10
N PRO A 23 -0.89 -0.53 37.19
CA PRO A 23 -1.62 -1.75 37.53
C PRO A 23 -0.83 -2.66 38.47
N LYS A 24 -1.51 -3.21 39.48
CA LYS A 24 -0.97 -4.29 40.33
C LYS A 24 -1.37 -5.64 39.75
N ILE A 25 -0.39 -6.54 39.61
CA ILE A 25 -0.62 -7.95 39.27
C ILE A 25 -1.16 -8.63 40.53
N THR A 26 -2.36 -9.20 40.46
CA THR A 26 -2.87 -10.09 41.53
C THR A 26 -2.49 -11.54 41.22
N ASP A 27 -2.39 -12.36 42.27
CA ASP A 27 -1.94 -13.76 42.21
C ASP A 27 -2.83 -14.67 41.31
N ASP A 28 -3.98 -14.15 40.86
CA ASP A 28 -5.02 -14.87 40.14
C ASP A 28 -4.98 -14.68 38.61
N GLY A 29 -4.00 -13.90 38.10
CA GLY A 29 -3.80 -13.66 36.67
C GLY A 29 -4.63 -12.51 36.07
N TYR A 30 -5.25 -11.68 36.90
CA TYR A 30 -5.96 -10.46 36.48
C TYR A 30 -5.01 -9.25 36.54
N LYS A 31 -5.03 -8.38 35.51
CA LYS A 31 -4.46 -7.01 35.63
C LYS A 31 -5.61 -6.06 36.00
N THR A 32 -5.45 -5.33 37.10
CA THR A 32 -6.46 -4.39 37.61
C THR A 32 -6.11 -2.96 37.20
N PHE A 33 -7.08 -2.21 36.64
CA PHE A 33 -6.91 -0.81 36.26
C PHE A 33 -7.73 0.08 37.20
N GLY A 34 -7.05 0.80 38.10
CA GLY A 34 -7.70 1.70 39.06
C GLY A 34 -8.71 1.02 39.99
N LYS A 35 -9.29 1.78 40.93
CA LYS A 35 -10.26 1.24 41.90
C LYS A 35 -11.54 0.76 41.19
N GLY A 36 -11.62 -0.54 40.94
CA GLY A 36 -12.90 -1.26 40.79
C GLY A 36 -13.16 -2.02 39.50
N ASN A 37 -12.27 -2.01 38.48
CA ASN A 37 -12.56 -2.67 37.20
C ASN A 37 -11.44 -3.63 36.75
N GLU A 38 -11.68 -4.93 36.91
CA GLU A 38 -10.80 -6.03 36.51
C GLU A 38 -10.93 -6.32 35.01
N ILE A 39 -9.82 -6.34 34.26
CA ILE A 39 -9.79 -6.93 32.92
C ILE A 39 -9.34 -8.38 33.08
N LYS A 40 -10.18 -9.31 32.64
CA LYS A 40 -9.89 -10.75 32.67
C LYS A 40 -8.88 -11.08 31.57
N ILE A 41 -7.60 -11.02 31.90
CA ILE A 41 -6.54 -11.54 31.03
C ILE A 41 -6.56 -13.07 31.17
N PRO A 42 -6.75 -13.83 30.07
CA PRO A 42 -6.70 -15.28 30.15
C PRO A 42 -5.34 -15.75 30.67
N ASN A 43 -5.35 -16.66 31.64
CA ASN A 43 -4.16 -17.33 32.18
C ASN A 43 -3.13 -17.68 31.10
N LYS A 44 -1.83 -17.59 31.44
CA LYS A 44 -0.63 -17.93 30.63
C LYS A 44 -0.58 -19.39 30.12
N LYS A 45 -1.66 -19.91 29.52
CA LYS A 45 -1.74 -21.24 28.92
C LYS A 45 -1.79 -21.12 27.39
N ASN A 46 -0.65 -21.40 26.76
CA ASN A 46 -0.42 -22.06 25.47
C ASN A 46 -1.37 -21.77 24.27
N ASN A 47 -1.84 -20.54 24.05
CA ASN A 47 -2.48 -20.18 22.78
C ASN A 47 -1.90 -18.89 22.21
N GLN A 48 -1.42 -18.97 20.96
CA GLN A 48 -0.82 -17.89 20.18
C GLN A 48 -1.61 -16.56 20.21
N LYS A 49 -2.94 -16.64 20.21
CA LYS A 49 -3.80 -15.44 20.29
C LYS A 49 -3.64 -14.68 21.60
N ASN A 50 -3.59 -15.38 22.74
CA ASN A 50 -3.43 -14.74 24.05
C ASN A 50 -2.07 -14.04 24.16
N TYR A 51 -1.04 -14.62 23.56
CA TYR A 51 0.29 -14.01 23.54
C TYR A 51 0.27 -12.66 22.81
N ARG A 52 -0.34 -12.59 21.63
CA ARG A 52 -0.48 -11.35 20.84
C ARG A 52 -1.31 -10.29 21.57
N ILE A 53 -2.35 -10.69 22.31
CA ILE A 53 -3.14 -9.78 23.15
C ILE A 53 -2.27 -9.18 24.25
N ASN A 54 -1.43 -9.98 24.92
CA ASN A 54 -0.52 -9.45 25.96
C ASN A 54 0.48 -8.45 25.38
N VAL A 55 1.06 -8.74 24.21
CA VAL A 55 1.97 -7.80 23.53
C VAL A 55 1.27 -6.47 23.23
N LEU A 56 0.02 -6.51 22.77
CA LEU A 56 -0.76 -5.30 22.54
C LEU A 56 -0.91 -4.50 23.84
N VAL A 57 -1.36 -5.14 24.91
CA VAL A 57 -1.57 -4.49 26.22
C VAL A 57 -0.26 -3.86 26.71
N ASP A 58 0.84 -4.62 26.71
CA ASP A 58 2.14 -4.13 27.16
C ASP A 58 2.61 -2.92 26.33
N THR A 59 2.37 -2.94 25.01
CA THR A 59 2.70 -1.81 24.11
C THR A 59 1.88 -0.56 24.43
N LEU A 60 0.56 -0.71 24.63
CA LEU A 60 -0.32 0.41 24.93
C LEU A 60 -0.05 0.99 26.32
N GLU A 61 0.18 0.14 27.33
CA GLU A 61 0.61 0.53 28.68
C GLU A 61 1.91 1.35 28.60
N GLU A 62 2.91 0.85 27.86
CA GLU A 62 4.20 1.53 27.70
C GLU A 62 4.04 2.94 27.13
N PHE A 63 3.19 3.13 26.12
CA PHE A 63 2.98 4.43 25.47
C PHE A 63 2.28 5.48 26.36
N VAL A 64 1.41 5.06 27.28
CA VAL A 64 0.66 6.01 28.14
C VAL A 64 1.39 6.40 29.41
N ILE A 65 2.47 5.69 29.78
CA ILE A 65 3.31 6.08 30.92
C ILE A 65 3.82 7.50 30.70
N LYS A 66 3.74 8.31 31.77
CA LYS A 66 4.20 9.70 31.78
C LYS A 66 5.41 9.86 32.70
N ASP A 67 6.31 10.77 32.32
CA ASP A 67 7.42 11.17 33.18
C ASP A 67 6.98 12.17 34.27
N ALA A 68 7.94 12.62 35.08
CA ALA A 68 7.69 13.59 36.15
C ALA A 68 7.16 14.96 35.66
N ASN A 69 7.31 15.26 34.37
CA ASN A 69 6.81 16.48 33.74
C ASN A 69 5.45 16.26 33.04
N GLY A 70 4.89 15.06 33.11
CA GLY A 70 3.62 14.70 32.47
C GLY A 70 3.73 14.36 30.98
N ILE A 71 4.94 14.26 30.43
CA ILE A 71 5.17 13.91 29.02
C ILE A 71 5.01 12.39 28.87
N SER A 72 4.15 11.98 27.93
CA SER A 72 3.92 10.56 27.66
C SER A 72 5.07 9.91 26.90
N ASN A 73 5.27 8.61 27.10
CA ASN A 73 6.20 7.82 26.30
C ASN A 73 5.83 7.83 24.81
N LEU A 74 4.54 7.92 24.43
CA LEU A 74 4.13 8.13 23.05
C LEU A 74 4.80 9.37 22.43
N GLU A 75 4.76 10.50 23.14
CA GLU A 75 5.41 11.73 22.69
C GLU A 75 6.93 11.58 22.68
N LYS A 76 7.52 11.06 23.77
CA LYS A 76 8.97 10.84 23.88
C LYS A 76 9.49 9.94 22.75
N TYR A 77 8.85 8.80 22.50
CA TYR A 77 9.28 7.81 21.52
C TYR A 77 9.05 8.29 20.10
N THR A 78 7.96 9.03 19.85
CA THR A 78 7.75 9.70 18.55
C THR A 78 8.90 10.66 18.27
N ASN A 79 9.21 11.56 19.20
CA ASN A 79 10.33 12.51 19.05
C ASN A 79 11.67 11.77 18.87
N LYS A 80 11.93 10.77 19.71
CA LYS A 80 13.14 9.95 19.61
C LYS A 80 13.28 9.26 18.26
N SER A 81 12.20 8.74 17.69
CA SER A 81 12.23 8.10 16.38
C SER A 81 12.57 9.09 15.25
N ILE A 82 12.09 10.34 15.36
CA ILE A 82 12.44 11.43 14.43
C ILE A 82 13.91 11.81 14.59
N ASP A 83 14.39 11.94 15.83
CA ASP A 83 15.81 12.22 16.11
C ASP A 83 16.73 11.14 15.55
N ASN A 84 16.32 9.86 15.64
CA ASN A 84 17.06 8.75 15.04
C ASN A 84 17.15 8.91 13.51
N VAL A 85 16.06 9.29 12.83
CA VAL A 85 16.10 9.57 11.37
C VAL A 85 17.02 10.75 11.05
N VAL A 86 16.99 11.81 11.85
CA VAL A 86 17.93 12.94 11.71
C VAL A 86 19.37 12.47 11.84
N GLU A 87 19.67 11.60 12.81
CA GLU A 87 21.00 11.04 13.01
C GLU A 87 21.44 10.16 11.82
N TRP A 88 20.58 9.23 11.39
CA TRP A 88 20.85 8.37 10.23
C TRP A 88 21.03 9.17 8.94
N SER A 89 20.33 10.30 8.80
CA SER A 89 20.47 11.17 7.63
C SER A 89 21.87 11.79 7.47
N LYS A 90 22.67 11.86 8.55
CA LYS A 90 24.06 12.38 8.52
C LYS A 90 25.02 11.44 7.79
N THR A 91 24.73 10.14 7.77
CA THR A 91 25.55 9.10 7.13
C THR A 91 24.81 8.38 6.00
N LYS A 92 23.72 8.99 5.51
CA LYS A 92 22.85 8.36 4.51
C LYS A 92 23.56 8.08 3.20
N THR A 93 23.15 6.98 2.57
CA THR A 93 23.48 6.70 1.18
C THR A 93 22.56 7.50 0.25
N SER A 94 23.07 8.02 -0.86
CA SER A 94 22.21 8.62 -1.90
C SER A 94 21.31 7.55 -2.53
N ILE A 95 20.02 7.88 -2.68
CA ILE A 95 19.10 7.04 -3.44
C ILE A 95 19.04 7.57 -4.87
N ASP A 96 19.41 6.72 -5.83
CA ASP A 96 18.92 6.84 -7.20
C ASP A 96 17.55 6.18 -7.32
N LYS A 97 16.72 6.64 -8.27
CA LYS A 97 15.39 6.07 -8.52
C LYS A 97 15.47 4.55 -8.67
N LYS A 98 14.93 3.81 -7.71
CA LYS A 98 15.02 2.35 -7.72
C LYS A 98 13.83 1.64 -7.09
N VAL A 99 13.71 0.38 -7.47
CA VAL A 99 12.75 -0.58 -6.91
C VAL A 99 13.54 -1.73 -6.31
N GLU A 100 13.35 -2.00 -5.01
CA GLU A 100 14.00 -3.11 -4.30
C GLU A 100 12.94 -4.07 -3.74
N ILE A 101 13.24 -5.37 -3.74
CA ILE A 101 12.35 -6.39 -3.19
C ILE A 101 13.14 -7.22 -2.19
N PHE A 102 12.68 -7.24 -0.96
CA PHE A 102 13.27 -7.99 0.14
C PHE A 102 12.32 -9.07 0.62
N SER A 103 12.89 -10.22 0.97
CA SER A 103 12.19 -11.24 1.73
C SER A 103 12.30 -10.86 3.20
N GLY A 104 11.19 -10.48 3.84
CA GLY A 104 11.25 -10.03 5.24
C GLY A 104 9.99 -9.34 5.73
N ASP A 105 9.96 -9.12 7.05
CA ASP A 105 8.90 -8.39 7.75
C ASP A 105 8.85 -6.91 7.34
N TRP A 106 7.66 -6.33 7.31
CA TRP A 106 7.46 -4.95 6.91
C TRP A 106 8.28 -3.96 7.76
N GLY A 107 8.41 -4.20 9.06
CA GLY A 107 9.05 -3.27 9.99
C GLY A 107 10.55 -3.43 10.05
N GLU A 108 11.07 -4.66 9.97
CA GLU A 108 12.53 -4.88 9.84
C GLU A 108 13.06 -4.22 8.57
N ILE A 109 12.40 -4.48 7.43
CA ILE A 109 12.79 -3.86 6.16
C ILE A 109 12.62 -2.34 6.21
N THR A 110 11.54 -1.83 6.80
CA THR A 110 11.34 -0.37 6.96
C THR A 110 12.45 0.25 7.81
N LEU A 111 12.83 -0.36 8.94
CA LEU A 111 13.92 0.11 9.80
C LEU A 111 15.24 0.15 9.04
N ASP A 112 15.58 -0.92 8.31
CA ASP A 112 16.83 -1.03 7.57
C ASP A 112 16.94 0.04 6.46
N VAL A 113 15.90 0.22 5.66
CA VAL A 113 15.92 1.24 4.59
C VAL A 113 15.85 2.66 5.17
N THR A 114 15.17 2.86 6.30
CA THR A 114 15.13 4.15 6.99
C THR A 114 16.51 4.51 7.54
N LYS A 115 17.21 3.57 8.19
CA LYS A 115 18.60 3.74 8.65
C LYS A 115 19.56 4.04 7.51
N LYS A 116 19.46 3.27 6.43
CA LYS A 116 20.41 3.36 5.32
C LYS A 116 20.29 4.67 4.54
N TYR A 117 19.06 5.17 4.38
CA TYR A 117 18.78 6.30 3.49
C TYR A 117 18.32 7.58 4.21
N GLY A 118 17.96 7.50 5.50
CA GLY A 118 17.60 8.67 6.30
C GLY A 118 16.30 9.35 5.87
N TYR A 119 15.31 8.57 5.43
CA TYR A 119 13.99 9.06 5.03
C TYR A 119 12.88 8.31 5.76
N ILE A 120 11.79 9.00 6.09
CA ILE A 120 10.54 8.39 6.56
C ILE A 120 9.81 7.81 5.35
N TYR A 121 9.37 6.56 5.46
CA TYR A 121 8.64 5.87 4.40
C TYR A 121 7.13 5.89 4.66
N ALA A 122 6.34 5.98 3.60
CA ALA A 122 4.95 5.52 3.65
C ALA A 122 4.92 4.00 3.59
N VAL A 123 4.37 3.38 4.62
CA VAL A 123 4.29 1.93 4.75
C VAL A 123 2.86 1.48 4.51
N LEU A 124 2.68 0.52 3.60
CA LEU A 124 1.39 -0.08 3.32
C LEU A 124 0.89 -0.87 4.53
N ASN A 125 -0.18 -0.40 5.17
CA ASN A 125 -1.05 -1.20 6.01
C ASN A 125 -2.06 -1.91 5.10
N MET A 126 -1.97 -3.24 5.02
CA MET A 126 -2.91 -4.09 4.27
C MET A 126 -4.23 -4.22 5.05
N ALA A 127 -4.94 -3.10 5.13
CA ALA A 127 -6.00 -2.86 6.08
C ALA A 127 -7.28 -3.66 5.80
N ASN A 128 -8.00 -3.97 6.87
CA ASN A 128 -9.40 -4.35 6.80
C ASN A 128 -10.25 -3.09 6.54
N ALA A 129 -11.10 -3.14 5.52
CA ALA A 129 -11.91 -1.99 5.12
C ALA A 129 -12.97 -1.58 6.15
N THR A 130 -13.40 -2.49 7.02
CA THR A 130 -14.54 -2.29 7.94
C THR A 130 -14.15 -2.35 9.41
N SER A 131 -13.09 -3.08 9.74
CA SER A 131 -12.61 -3.29 11.10
C SER A 131 -11.31 -2.53 11.30
N VAL A 132 -11.34 -1.53 12.17
CA VAL A 132 -10.18 -0.69 12.48
C VAL A 132 -9.05 -1.53 13.05
N GLY A 133 -7.92 -1.62 12.34
CA GLY A 133 -6.78 -2.45 12.77
C GLY A 133 -7.03 -3.96 12.64
N GLY A 134 -8.07 -4.37 11.92
CA GLY A 134 -8.42 -5.77 11.74
C GLY A 134 -8.79 -6.45 13.06
N GLY A 135 -8.20 -7.61 13.34
CA GLY A 135 -8.39 -8.38 14.57
C GLY A 135 -7.28 -8.21 15.59
N TYR A 136 -6.64 -7.04 15.68
CA TYR A 136 -5.43 -6.86 16.49
C TYR A 136 -5.69 -7.03 18.00
N THR A 137 -6.88 -6.64 18.46
CA THR A 137 -7.36 -6.82 19.85
C THR A 137 -7.74 -8.25 20.19
N SER A 138 -7.98 -9.10 19.19
CA SER A 138 -8.35 -10.52 19.37
C SER A 138 -7.19 -11.49 19.07
N GLY A 139 -5.98 -10.96 18.85
CA GLY A 139 -4.77 -11.74 18.62
C GLY A 139 -4.64 -12.30 17.20
N SER A 140 -5.31 -11.71 16.21
CA SER A 140 -5.15 -12.08 14.79
C SER A 140 -3.74 -11.73 14.29
N GLY A 141 -3.27 -12.45 13.28
CA GLY A 141 -1.85 -12.54 12.93
C GLY A 141 -1.45 -11.98 11.58
N ALA A 142 -2.33 -11.27 10.87
CA ALA A 142 -1.96 -10.71 9.58
C ALA A 142 -1.09 -9.46 9.77
N GLN A 143 -0.65 -8.89 8.65
CA GLN A 143 0.31 -7.78 8.67
C GLN A 143 -0.25 -6.51 9.34
N GLU A 144 -1.55 -6.21 9.15
CA GLU A 144 -2.19 -5.07 9.81
C GLU A 144 -2.11 -5.21 11.33
N GLU A 145 -2.54 -6.36 11.87
CA GLU A 145 -2.54 -6.54 13.32
C GLU A 145 -1.14 -6.59 13.91
N ASN A 146 -0.19 -7.18 13.16
CA ASN A 146 1.21 -7.16 13.53
C ASN A 146 1.75 -5.73 13.58
N MET A 147 1.42 -4.88 12.60
CA MET A 147 1.80 -3.47 12.61
C MET A 147 1.27 -2.73 13.83
N TRP A 148 -0.01 -2.93 14.15
CA TRP A 148 -0.68 -2.21 15.23
C TRP A 148 -0.20 -2.62 16.61
N ARG A 149 0.18 -3.89 16.82
CA ARG A 149 0.75 -4.36 18.08
C ARG A 149 2.14 -3.83 18.39
N ARG A 150 2.87 -3.34 17.39
CA ARG A 150 4.28 -2.94 17.54
C ARG A 150 4.50 -1.44 17.54
N SER A 151 3.44 -0.68 17.29
CA SER A 151 3.53 0.73 16.97
C SER A 151 2.43 1.57 17.60
N SER A 152 2.54 2.88 17.45
CA SER A 152 1.55 3.83 17.96
C SER A 152 0.26 3.92 17.15
N CYS A 153 0.03 3.09 16.12
CA CYS A 153 -1.15 3.14 15.24
C CYS A 153 -2.49 3.29 15.98
N HIS A 154 -2.66 2.58 17.11
CA HIS A 154 -3.87 2.61 17.94
C HIS A 154 -4.32 4.03 18.31
N PHE A 155 -3.38 4.92 18.64
CA PHE A 155 -3.66 6.27 19.17
C PHE A 155 -4.10 7.27 18.09
N TYR A 156 -4.04 6.90 16.81
CA TYR A 156 -4.38 7.79 15.69
C TYR A 156 -5.61 7.34 14.92
N ALA A 157 -6.18 6.19 15.27
CA ALA A 157 -7.30 5.62 14.57
C ALA A 157 -8.65 6.00 15.23
N PRO A 158 -9.73 6.16 14.43
CA PRO A 158 -11.06 6.37 14.98
C PRO A 158 -11.59 5.11 15.68
N ASN A 159 -12.65 5.27 16.48
CA ASN A 159 -13.31 4.15 17.15
C ASN A 159 -13.92 3.15 16.15
N ALA A 160 -14.48 3.66 15.05
CA ALA A 160 -15.03 2.85 13.97
C ALA A 160 -14.85 3.58 12.63
N TYR A 161 -14.91 2.83 11.54
CA TYR A 161 -15.00 3.41 10.20
C TYR A 161 -16.45 3.71 9.84
N ASP A 162 -16.68 4.90 9.31
CA ASP A 162 -17.91 5.20 8.57
C ASP A 162 -17.79 4.73 7.11
N ASN A 163 -18.86 4.91 6.33
CA ASN A 163 -18.86 4.51 4.91
C ASN A 163 -17.82 5.29 4.10
N THR A 164 -17.63 6.58 4.40
CA THR A 164 -16.64 7.43 3.71
C THR A 164 -15.22 6.88 3.89
N LYS A 165 -14.89 6.48 5.11
CA LYS A 165 -13.59 5.91 5.47
C LYS A 165 -13.40 4.52 4.85
N THR A 166 -14.46 3.71 4.88
CA THR A 166 -14.50 2.40 4.24
C THR A 166 -14.26 2.52 2.73
N ASP A 167 -14.90 3.47 2.07
CA ASP A 167 -14.75 3.73 0.63
C ASP A 167 -13.35 4.24 0.29
N LEU A 168 -12.79 5.12 1.13
CA LEU A 168 -11.42 5.60 0.99
C LEU A 168 -10.41 4.46 1.08
N ILE A 169 -10.49 3.63 2.13
CA ILE A 169 -9.56 2.48 2.30
C ILE A 169 -9.76 1.46 1.17
N ASN A 170 -10.97 1.31 0.63
CA ASN A 170 -11.25 0.50 -0.55
C ASN A 170 -10.83 1.14 -1.88
N GLY A 171 -10.29 2.36 -1.87
CA GLY A 171 -9.83 3.03 -3.08
C GLY A 171 -10.96 3.46 -4.02
N VAL A 172 -12.22 3.55 -3.56
CA VAL A 172 -13.42 3.65 -4.42
C VAL A 172 -13.28 4.81 -5.41
N ASN A 173 -12.81 5.95 -4.94
CA ASN A 173 -12.62 7.17 -5.73
C ASN A 173 -11.19 7.33 -6.30
N GLY A 174 -10.42 6.25 -6.37
CA GLY A 174 -9.06 6.26 -6.91
C GLY A 174 -7.99 6.81 -5.95
N LEU A 175 -8.33 6.99 -4.67
CA LEU A 175 -7.41 7.37 -3.60
C LEU A 175 -7.62 6.44 -2.41
N VAL A 176 -6.53 6.16 -1.69
CA VAL A 176 -6.54 5.49 -0.38
C VAL A 176 -6.12 6.45 0.74
N GLU A 177 -6.26 6.03 1.99
CA GLU A 177 -5.86 6.85 3.13
C GLU A 177 -4.34 6.82 3.31
N LEU A 178 -3.76 8.01 3.43
CA LEU A 178 -2.39 8.22 3.90
C LEU A 178 -2.44 9.19 5.08
N ASP A 179 -2.05 8.73 6.26
CA ASP A 179 -1.88 9.60 7.42
C ASP A 179 -0.41 9.96 7.59
N MET A 180 -0.10 11.24 7.36
CA MET A 180 1.27 11.77 7.45
C MET A 180 1.68 12.19 8.86
N LYS A 181 0.83 11.98 9.89
CA LYS A 181 1.29 12.01 11.28
C LYS A 181 2.13 10.76 11.54
N PRO A 182 3.44 10.87 11.81
CA PRO A 182 4.28 9.69 11.92
C PRO A 182 3.82 8.77 13.05
N ARG A 183 3.71 7.47 12.75
CA ARG A 183 3.62 6.42 13.77
C ARG A 183 5.02 6.03 14.17
N VAL A 184 5.23 5.63 15.42
CA VAL A 184 6.50 5.09 15.89
C VAL A 184 6.37 3.59 16.11
N CYS A 185 7.32 2.81 15.59
CA CYS A 185 7.45 1.38 15.87
C CYS A 185 8.53 1.16 16.93
N ILE A 186 8.18 0.43 18.01
CA ILE A 186 9.06 0.20 19.17
C ILE A 186 9.34 -1.29 19.43
N LYS A 187 8.77 -2.19 18.63
CA LYS A 187 9.01 -3.63 18.72
C LYS A 187 9.42 -4.22 17.38
N GLY A 188 10.31 -5.22 17.41
CA GLY A 188 10.78 -5.99 16.26
C GLY A 188 9.75 -7.02 15.79
N GLN A 189 10.15 -7.87 14.85
CA GLN A 189 9.24 -8.86 14.26
C GLN A 189 8.67 -9.85 15.29
N GLU A 190 7.56 -10.50 14.94
CA GLU A 190 7.02 -11.59 15.75
C GLU A 190 7.96 -12.80 15.67
N ASN A 191 8.69 -13.05 16.75
CA ASN A 191 9.57 -14.20 16.91
C ASN A 191 8.75 -15.47 16.98
N ILE A 192 9.17 -16.46 16.19
CA ILE A 192 8.56 -17.79 16.17
C ILE A 192 9.55 -18.75 16.81
N GLY A 193 9.13 -19.46 17.85
CA GLY A 193 10.01 -20.34 18.60
C GLY A 193 10.54 -21.51 17.75
N LEU A 194 11.55 -22.21 18.29
CA LEU A 194 12.29 -23.36 17.71
C LEU A 194 11.45 -24.49 17.09
N ILE A 195 10.13 -24.50 17.30
CA ILE A 195 9.19 -25.53 16.80
C ILE A 195 8.18 -24.94 15.79
N GLY A 196 8.35 -23.69 15.33
CA GLY A 196 7.51 -23.09 14.27
C GLY A 196 6.03 -22.85 14.61
N LEU A 197 5.59 -23.22 15.82
CA LEU A 197 4.17 -23.33 16.15
C LEU A 197 3.70 -22.35 17.25
N ILE A 198 4.64 -21.70 17.95
CA ILE A 198 4.32 -20.80 19.07
C ILE A 198 5.14 -19.53 18.94
N PRO A 199 4.51 -18.34 18.77
CA PRO A 199 5.22 -17.08 18.89
C PRO A 199 5.84 -16.94 20.27
N THR A 200 7.14 -16.68 20.32
CA THR A 200 7.89 -16.48 21.56
C THR A 200 7.94 -15.03 21.96
N GLY A 201 7.73 -14.11 21.02
CA GLY A 201 7.63 -12.72 21.36
C GLY A 201 7.75 -11.70 20.26
N TYR A 202 7.75 -10.46 20.72
CA TYR A 202 8.17 -9.32 19.93
C TYR A 202 9.27 -8.70 20.76
N ASP A 203 10.50 -8.72 20.25
CA ASP A 203 11.60 -8.09 20.96
C ASP A 203 11.35 -6.58 21.00
N HIS A 204 11.62 -5.98 22.14
CA HIS A 204 11.61 -4.53 22.26
C HIS A 204 12.85 -3.98 21.54
N LEU A 205 12.66 -2.97 20.68
CA LEU A 205 13.75 -2.35 19.96
C LEU A 205 14.55 -1.45 20.90
N ASP A 206 15.87 -1.38 20.73
CA ASP A 206 16.65 -0.35 21.39
C ASP A 206 16.09 1.05 21.02
N GLU A 207 16.09 2.01 21.95
CA GLU A 207 15.57 3.37 21.66
C GLU A 207 16.26 4.04 20.46
N LYS A 208 17.51 3.69 20.17
CA LYS A 208 18.27 4.14 18.98
C LYS A 208 17.73 3.59 17.66
N ASP A 209 16.88 2.56 17.72
CA ASP A 209 16.33 1.81 16.59
C ASP A 209 14.83 2.02 16.44
N TYR A 210 14.20 2.82 17.31
CA TYR A 210 12.85 3.32 17.07
C TYR A 210 12.82 4.09 15.76
N PHE A 211 11.82 3.78 14.92
CA PHE A 211 11.69 4.41 13.62
C PHE A 211 10.25 4.90 13.38
N PRO A 212 10.11 6.05 12.71
CA PRO A 212 8.83 6.59 12.32
C PRO A 212 8.40 6.05 10.95
N PHE A 213 7.09 5.99 10.70
CA PHE A 213 6.53 5.75 9.37
C PHE A 213 5.20 6.48 9.16
N TRP A 214 4.86 6.75 7.90
CA TRP A 214 3.51 7.20 7.52
C TRP A 214 2.65 6.00 7.17
N GLU A 215 1.43 5.94 7.70
CA GLU A 215 0.57 4.79 7.51
C GLU A 215 -0.30 4.97 6.25
N LEU A 216 -0.06 4.14 5.23
CA LEU A 216 -0.85 4.08 4.00
C LEU A 216 -1.85 2.91 4.09
N LYS A 217 -3.12 3.17 4.40
CA LYS A 217 -4.14 2.12 4.54
C LYS A 217 -4.84 1.86 3.21
N ALA A 218 -4.77 0.62 2.75
CA ALA A 218 -5.56 0.16 1.61
C ALA A 218 -6.08 -1.26 1.89
N ALA A 219 -7.31 -1.55 1.46
CA ALA A 219 -7.91 -2.87 1.61
C ALA A 219 -7.96 -3.63 0.27
N ALA A 220 -7.34 -4.80 0.22
CA ALA A 220 -7.45 -5.69 -0.93
C ALA A 220 -8.85 -6.32 -1.01
N ASP A 221 -9.21 -6.89 -2.16
CA ASP A 221 -10.43 -7.69 -2.24
C ASP A 221 -10.30 -8.94 -1.38
N ASN A 222 -11.33 -9.24 -0.58
CA ASN A 222 -11.32 -10.41 0.30
C ASN A 222 -11.90 -11.63 -0.43
N LEU A 223 -11.00 -12.45 -0.97
CA LEU A 223 -11.27 -13.72 -1.66
C LEU A 223 -11.05 -14.94 -0.75
N ARG A 224 -10.93 -14.72 0.57
CA ARG A 224 -10.81 -15.82 1.52
C ARG A 224 -12.01 -16.76 1.39
N ASN A 225 -11.75 -18.07 1.37
CA ASN A 225 -12.80 -19.07 1.48
C ASN A 225 -13.32 -19.08 2.91
N ASP A 226 -14.45 -18.41 3.14
CA ASP A 226 -15.16 -18.33 4.43
C ASP A 226 -16.41 -19.23 4.45
N GLY A 227 -16.45 -20.28 3.62
CA GLY A 227 -17.60 -21.18 3.48
C GLY A 227 -18.75 -20.58 2.65
N LYS A 228 -18.53 -19.41 2.03
CA LYS A 228 -19.43 -18.81 1.04
C LYS A 228 -18.98 -19.15 -0.39
N PRO A 229 -19.82 -18.92 -1.41
CA PRO A 229 -19.42 -19.14 -2.80
C PRO A 229 -18.12 -18.41 -3.14
N ASP A 230 -17.26 -19.09 -3.90
CA ASP A 230 -15.98 -18.54 -4.35
C ASP A 230 -16.20 -17.20 -5.04
N LYS A 231 -15.46 -16.19 -4.58
CA LYS A 231 -15.46 -14.87 -5.21
C LYS A 231 -14.40 -14.87 -6.31
N PRO A 232 -14.76 -14.62 -7.57
CA PRO A 232 -13.76 -14.58 -8.63
C PRO A 232 -12.82 -13.40 -8.41
N TYR A 233 -11.56 -13.59 -8.78
CA TYR A 233 -10.58 -12.49 -8.79
C TYR A 233 -11.05 -11.35 -9.70
N ASN A 234 -11.02 -10.12 -9.19
CA ASN A 234 -11.44 -8.92 -9.91
C ASN A 234 -10.23 -8.02 -10.22
N ASN A 235 -9.66 -8.19 -11.41
CA ASN A 235 -8.49 -7.41 -11.85
C ASN A 235 -8.74 -5.90 -11.86
N THR A 236 -9.96 -5.47 -12.20
CA THR A 236 -10.33 -4.05 -12.25
C THR A 236 -10.36 -3.43 -10.85
N SER A 237 -10.94 -4.14 -9.88
CA SER A 237 -11.00 -3.68 -8.48
C SER A 237 -9.59 -3.61 -7.87
N MET A 238 -8.81 -4.67 -7.99
CA MET A 238 -7.44 -4.71 -7.48
C MET A 238 -6.53 -3.68 -8.18
N GLY A 239 -6.67 -3.52 -9.50
CA GLY A 239 -5.92 -2.51 -10.25
C GLY A 239 -6.23 -1.09 -9.76
N ARG A 240 -7.51 -0.74 -9.60
CA ARG A 240 -7.94 0.55 -9.03
C ARG A 240 -7.34 0.78 -7.64
N LYS A 241 -7.38 -0.23 -6.76
CA LYS A 241 -6.87 -0.15 -5.39
C LYS A 241 -5.35 0.04 -5.34
N ILE A 242 -4.60 -0.67 -6.18
CA ILE A 242 -3.13 -0.51 -6.27
C ILE A 242 -2.79 0.85 -6.86
N LYS A 243 -3.46 1.27 -7.95
CA LYS A 243 -3.27 2.60 -8.52
C LYS A 243 -3.51 3.71 -7.49
N ALA A 244 -4.56 3.55 -6.68
CA ALA A 244 -4.92 4.50 -5.64
C ALA A 244 -3.82 4.66 -4.57
N GLN A 245 -3.05 3.61 -4.26
CA GLN A 245 -1.86 3.72 -3.40
C GLN A 245 -0.84 4.70 -3.99
N PHE A 246 -0.48 4.53 -5.26
CA PHE A 246 0.49 5.40 -5.95
C PHE A 246 -0.04 6.82 -6.14
N GLU A 247 -1.30 6.98 -6.53
CA GLU A 247 -1.92 8.28 -6.74
C GLU A 247 -2.02 9.08 -5.43
N THR A 248 -2.43 8.44 -4.32
CA THR A 248 -2.44 9.08 -2.99
C THR A 248 -1.04 9.57 -2.60
N MET A 249 -0.01 8.73 -2.72
CA MET A 249 1.36 9.11 -2.36
C MET A 249 1.88 10.26 -3.24
N LYS A 250 1.62 10.21 -4.55
CA LYS A 250 1.97 11.29 -5.49
C LYS A 250 1.30 12.61 -5.12
N GLN A 251 0.00 12.61 -4.83
CA GLN A 251 -0.73 13.83 -4.46
C GLN A 251 -0.22 14.45 -3.16
N ASN A 252 0.24 13.61 -2.23
CA ASN A 252 0.85 14.04 -0.98
C ASN A 252 2.37 14.29 -1.08
N ARG A 253 2.95 14.19 -2.28
CA ARG A 253 4.40 14.37 -2.54
C ARG A 253 5.30 13.41 -1.75
N VAL A 254 4.79 12.22 -1.43
CA VAL A 254 5.56 11.14 -0.82
C VAL A 254 6.31 10.36 -1.91
N ARG A 255 7.63 10.27 -1.76
CA ARG A 255 8.54 9.71 -2.78
C ARG A 255 9.20 8.39 -2.37
N HIS A 256 8.97 7.95 -1.13
CA HIS A 256 9.57 6.75 -0.54
C HIS A 256 8.45 5.89 0.06
N CYS A 257 8.37 4.63 -0.35
CA CYS A 257 7.35 3.72 0.17
C CYS A 257 7.86 2.29 0.40
N VAL A 258 7.25 1.63 1.38
CA VAL A 258 7.37 0.20 1.63
C VAL A 258 6.01 -0.42 1.39
N LEU A 259 5.93 -1.23 0.35
CA LEU A 259 4.76 -1.99 -0.09
C LEU A 259 4.94 -3.47 0.28
N SER A 260 3.89 -4.27 0.08
CA SER A 260 3.84 -5.68 0.47
C SER A 260 3.11 -6.52 -0.59
N ALA A 261 3.02 -7.83 -0.37
CA ALA A 261 2.21 -8.74 -1.19
C ALA A 261 0.69 -8.52 -0.98
N PHE A 262 0.17 -7.39 -1.48
CA PHE A 262 -1.14 -6.86 -1.16
C PHE A 262 -2.28 -7.87 -1.35
N GLY A 263 -2.89 -8.29 -0.25
CA GLY A 263 -4.00 -9.25 -0.23
C GLY A 263 -3.65 -10.70 -0.61
N CYS A 264 -2.36 -11.02 -0.77
CA CYS A 264 -1.88 -12.34 -1.23
C CYS A 264 -1.72 -13.38 -0.11
N GLY A 265 -2.02 -13.00 1.14
CA GLY A 265 -2.08 -13.89 2.30
C GLY A 265 -3.53 -14.29 2.60
N ASP A 266 -4.01 -13.91 3.78
CA ASP A 266 -5.35 -14.25 4.31
C ASP A 266 -6.52 -13.92 3.37
N PHE A 267 -6.37 -12.91 2.51
CA PHE A 267 -7.41 -12.50 1.55
C PHE A 267 -7.38 -13.29 0.24
N GLY A 268 -6.40 -14.18 0.03
CA GLY A 268 -6.40 -15.15 -1.05
C GLY A 268 -6.23 -14.59 -2.46
N ASN A 269 -5.69 -13.37 -2.63
CA ASN A 269 -5.46 -12.83 -3.97
C ASN A 269 -4.29 -13.57 -4.65
N PRO A 270 -4.40 -13.86 -5.97
CA PRO A 270 -3.32 -14.52 -6.72
C PRO A 270 -2.13 -13.57 -6.86
N SER A 271 -1.02 -13.93 -6.21
CA SER A 271 0.18 -13.09 -6.11
C SER A 271 0.79 -12.74 -7.46
N GLU A 272 0.72 -13.62 -8.47
CA GLU A 272 1.19 -13.34 -9.82
C GLU A 272 0.42 -12.16 -10.45
N LYS A 273 -0.92 -12.13 -10.30
CA LYS A 273 -1.75 -11.05 -10.83
C LYS A 273 -1.54 -9.74 -10.09
N VAL A 274 -1.40 -9.80 -8.77
CA VAL A 274 -1.10 -8.63 -7.94
C VAL A 274 0.29 -8.05 -8.29
N ALA A 275 1.31 -8.89 -8.46
CA ALA A 275 2.64 -8.46 -8.87
C ALA A 275 2.66 -7.87 -10.29
N GLN A 276 1.87 -8.42 -11.23
CA GLN A 276 1.68 -7.86 -12.57
C GLN A 276 1.05 -6.46 -12.53
N LEU A 277 0.03 -6.24 -11.69
CA LEU A 277 -0.58 -4.91 -11.49
C LEU A 277 0.41 -3.92 -10.85
N TYR A 278 1.17 -4.35 -9.83
CA TYR A 278 2.21 -3.50 -9.26
C TYR A 278 3.26 -3.12 -10.31
N LYS A 279 3.73 -4.06 -11.14
CA LYS A 279 4.65 -3.76 -12.23
C LYS A 279 4.11 -2.68 -13.18
N GLU A 280 2.85 -2.80 -13.59
CA GLU A 280 2.20 -1.81 -14.46
C GLU A 280 2.22 -0.41 -13.85
N TYR A 281 1.79 -0.28 -12.59
CA TYR A 281 1.71 1.04 -11.94
C TYR A 281 3.07 1.56 -11.48
N ILE A 282 4.04 0.70 -11.13
CA ILE A 282 5.42 1.13 -10.96
C ILE A 282 5.90 1.83 -12.23
N LEU A 283 5.66 1.25 -13.41
CA LEU A 283 6.12 1.83 -14.67
C LEU A 283 5.40 3.15 -15.00
N GLU A 284 4.12 3.28 -14.66
CA GLU A 284 3.37 4.54 -14.80
C GLU A 284 3.90 5.63 -13.82
N TYR A 285 4.28 5.24 -12.60
CA TYR A 285 4.57 6.19 -11.52
C TYR A 285 6.05 6.32 -11.13
N ILE A 286 6.98 5.53 -11.69
CA ILE A 286 8.39 5.47 -11.25
C ILE A 286 9.08 6.83 -11.27
N ASN A 287 8.66 7.74 -12.15
CA ASN A 287 9.25 9.07 -12.21
C ASN A 287 8.94 9.96 -11.00
N TYR A 288 7.91 9.64 -10.22
CA TYR A 288 7.51 10.35 -9.01
C TYR A 288 8.19 9.82 -7.74
N PHE A 289 8.64 8.58 -7.74
CA PHE A 289 9.26 7.95 -6.58
C PHE A 289 10.79 7.95 -6.70
N ASP A 290 11.46 8.13 -5.57
CA ASP A 290 12.90 7.87 -5.45
C ASP A 290 13.14 6.42 -5.03
N HIS A 291 12.28 5.89 -4.16
CA HIS A 291 12.44 4.53 -3.67
C HIS A 291 11.10 3.82 -3.47
N ILE A 292 10.93 2.70 -4.17
CA ILE A 292 9.82 1.77 -3.95
C ILE A 292 10.42 0.47 -3.41
N VAL A 293 10.06 0.11 -2.19
CA VAL A 293 10.51 -1.11 -1.53
C VAL A 293 9.35 -2.08 -1.42
N PHE A 294 9.56 -3.35 -1.71
CA PHE A 294 8.63 -4.42 -1.36
C PHE A 294 9.20 -5.25 -0.23
N ALA A 295 8.54 -5.26 0.93
CA ALA A 295 8.80 -6.16 2.03
C ALA A 295 7.84 -7.36 1.93
N ILE A 296 8.34 -8.48 1.39
CA ILE A 296 7.51 -9.67 1.14
C ILE A 296 7.83 -10.72 2.20
N TYR A 297 6.95 -10.84 3.18
CA TYR A 297 7.07 -11.87 4.20
C TYR A 297 6.47 -13.19 3.69
N ASP A 298 7.34 -14.19 3.44
CA ASP A 298 6.95 -15.54 3.03
C ASP A 298 6.97 -16.46 4.25
N TYR A 299 5.84 -16.54 4.97
CA TYR A 299 5.63 -17.56 6.00
C TYR A 299 4.72 -18.67 5.45
N ASN A 300 4.99 -19.93 5.79
CA ASN A 300 4.27 -21.13 5.34
C ASN A 300 4.52 -21.61 3.89
N GLY A 301 5.69 -21.34 3.30
CA GLY A 301 6.03 -21.90 1.98
C GLY A 301 5.22 -21.30 0.83
N THR A 302 4.62 -20.13 1.03
CA THR A 302 4.19 -19.27 -0.08
C THR A 302 5.41 -18.95 -0.95
N THR A 303 5.19 -18.76 -2.25
CA THR A 303 6.24 -18.36 -3.20
C THR A 303 6.11 -16.88 -3.54
N ASN A 304 5.52 -16.09 -2.64
CA ASN A 304 5.15 -14.69 -2.94
C ASN A 304 6.40 -13.87 -3.20
N TYR A 305 7.47 -14.04 -2.42
CA TYR A 305 8.73 -13.34 -2.65
C TYR A 305 9.26 -13.66 -4.05
N LYS A 306 9.35 -14.95 -4.39
CA LYS A 306 9.80 -15.38 -5.71
C LYS A 306 8.93 -14.83 -6.83
N ILE A 307 7.61 -14.90 -6.70
CA ILE A 307 6.66 -14.39 -7.70
C ILE A 307 6.81 -12.88 -7.89
N PHE A 308 6.97 -12.12 -6.81
CA PHE A 308 7.17 -10.67 -6.88
C PHE A 308 8.51 -10.34 -7.53
N VAL A 309 9.60 -11.04 -7.17
CA VAL A 309 10.90 -10.91 -7.84
C VAL A 309 10.78 -11.23 -9.33
N ASP A 310 10.16 -12.35 -9.70
CA ASP A 310 10.01 -12.76 -11.09
C ASP A 310 9.10 -11.80 -11.89
N ASN A 311 8.10 -11.18 -11.29
CA ASN A 311 7.20 -10.30 -12.06
C ASN A 311 7.69 -8.84 -12.10
N ILE A 312 8.17 -8.31 -10.98
CA ILE A 312 8.57 -6.90 -10.84
C ILE A 312 10.04 -6.69 -11.23
N LEU A 313 10.95 -7.59 -10.83
CA LEU A 313 12.40 -7.47 -11.04
C LEU A 313 12.95 -8.27 -12.22
N ILE A 314 12.13 -8.84 -13.13
CA ILE A 314 12.69 -9.37 -14.39
C ILE A 314 13.38 -8.23 -15.15
N ASN A 315 14.68 -8.18 -14.87
CA ASN A 315 15.78 -7.65 -15.61
C ASN A 315 15.76 -8.38 -16.94
N ASP A 316 15.20 -7.72 -17.94
CA ASP A 316 15.96 -7.67 -19.16
C ASP A 316 16.16 -6.18 -19.45
N VAL A 317 17.41 -5.73 -19.46
CA VAL A 317 17.77 -4.37 -19.93
C VAL A 317 17.31 -4.20 -21.39
N LYS A 318 17.07 -5.31 -22.12
CA LYS A 318 16.28 -5.34 -23.36
C LYS A 318 14.79 -5.19 -23.15
N GLY A 319 14.19 -5.89 -22.19
CA GLY A 319 12.77 -5.83 -21.87
C GLY A 319 12.32 -4.47 -21.35
N ASN A 320 13.14 -3.77 -20.55
CA ASN A 320 12.85 -2.40 -20.14
C ASN A 320 13.00 -1.41 -21.30
N LYS A 321 13.95 -1.61 -22.22
CA LYS A 321 14.01 -0.82 -23.46
C LYS A 321 12.84 -1.13 -24.41
N GLU A 322 12.45 -2.39 -24.57
CA GLU A 322 11.30 -2.79 -25.40
C GLU A 322 9.97 -2.39 -24.79
N PHE A 323 9.85 -2.44 -23.47
CA PHE A 323 8.66 -2.01 -22.73
C PHE A 323 8.56 -0.49 -22.70
N ILE A 324 9.65 0.24 -22.43
CA ILE A 324 9.68 1.71 -22.57
C ILE A 324 9.38 2.10 -24.02
N LYS A 325 9.90 1.37 -25.01
CA LYS A 325 9.57 1.56 -26.44
C LYS A 325 8.11 1.23 -26.75
N HIS A 326 7.52 0.23 -26.09
CA HIS A 326 6.10 -0.14 -26.21
C HIS A 326 5.17 0.92 -25.60
N VAL A 327 5.50 1.43 -24.41
CA VAL A 327 4.79 2.54 -23.76
C VAL A 327 4.93 3.83 -24.59
N GLN A 328 6.10 4.11 -25.14
CA GLN A 328 6.32 5.22 -26.08
C GLN A 328 5.48 5.07 -27.36
N LEU A 329 5.39 3.87 -27.95
CA LEU A 329 4.54 3.58 -29.11
C LEU A 329 3.04 3.71 -28.78
N MET A 330 2.61 3.27 -27.61
CA MET A 330 1.24 3.44 -27.14
C MET A 330 0.86 4.91 -26.94
N LEU A 331 1.78 5.71 -26.37
CA LEU A 331 1.61 7.16 -26.23
C LEU A 331 1.61 7.85 -27.60
N GLN A 332 2.51 7.47 -28.52
CA GLN A 332 2.53 7.94 -29.90
C GLN A 332 1.22 7.59 -30.63
N HIS A 333 0.68 6.38 -30.46
CA HIS A 333 -0.58 5.97 -31.06
C HIS A 333 -1.77 6.75 -30.49
N LYS A 334 -1.80 7.02 -29.18
CA LYS A 334 -2.84 7.86 -28.54
C LYS A 334 -2.76 9.31 -29.03
N ILE A 335 -1.55 9.84 -29.21
CA ILE A 335 -1.31 11.18 -29.77
C ILE A 335 -1.72 11.22 -31.24
N LEU A 336 -1.28 10.28 -32.09
CA LEU A 336 -1.65 10.16 -33.50
C LEU A 336 -3.16 9.99 -33.70
N LYS A 337 -3.82 9.19 -32.85
CA LYS A 337 -5.28 9.07 -32.81
C LYS A 337 -5.95 10.42 -32.55
N ASN A 338 -5.46 11.19 -31.57
CA ASN A 338 -5.97 12.54 -31.29
C ASN A 338 -5.65 13.53 -32.42
N LEU A 339 -4.48 13.44 -33.07
CA LEU A 339 -4.09 14.27 -34.21
C LEU A 339 -4.99 14.00 -35.43
N TYR A 340 -5.29 12.73 -35.71
CA TYR A 340 -6.22 12.32 -36.77
C TYR A 340 -7.63 12.86 -36.52
N TYR A 341 -8.12 12.80 -35.27
CA TYR A 341 -9.40 13.41 -34.91
C TYR A 341 -9.38 14.94 -35.07
N LEU A 342 -8.31 15.64 -34.70
CA LEU A 342 -8.21 17.10 -34.84
C LEU A 342 -8.13 17.55 -36.31
N GLN A 343 -7.41 16.80 -37.15
CA GLN A 343 -7.22 17.09 -38.57
C GLN A 343 -8.50 16.85 -39.39
N LEU A 344 -9.37 15.96 -38.92
CA LEU A 344 -10.72 15.76 -39.48
C LEU A 344 -11.71 16.86 -39.10
N TYR A 345 -11.44 17.65 -38.05
CA TYR A 345 -12.39 18.63 -37.51
C TYR A 345 -12.10 20.08 -37.93
N ASP A 346 -10.85 20.48 -38.20
CA ASP A 346 -10.57 21.80 -38.81
C ASP A 346 -9.16 21.88 -39.43
N ASN A 347 -9.07 21.76 -40.77
CA ASN A 347 -7.81 21.86 -41.51
C ASN A 347 -7.39 23.31 -41.86
N THR A 348 -8.15 24.32 -41.41
CA THR A 348 -7.91 25.73 -41.78
C THR A 348 -7.32 26.58 -40.65
N ASN A 349 -7.15 26.02 -39.46
CA ASN A 349 -6.69 26.77 -38.29
C ASN A 349 -5.16 26.72 -38.13
N ASP A 350 -4.48 27.81 -38.50
CA ASP A 350 -3.02 27.93 -38.48
C ASP A 350 -2.40 27.81 -37.08
N VAL A 351 -3.12 28.19 -36.03
CA VAL A 351 -2.67 28.06 -34.62
C VAL A 351 -2.61 26.58 -34.22
N LEU A 352 -3.62 25.81 -34.65
CA LEU A 352 -3.67 24.36 -34.47
C LEU A 352 -2.55 23.68 -35.26
N LYS A 353 -2.33 24.07 -36.52
CA LYS A 353 -1.26 23.56 -37.37
C LYS A 353 0.14 23.79 -36.79
N HIS A 354 0.38 24.97 -36.20
CA HIS A 354 1.64 25.29 -35.53
C HIS A 354 1.86 24.46 -34.25
N LYS A 355 0.82 24.25 -33.43
CA LYS A 355 0.89 23.36 -32.25
C LYS A 355 1.13 21.89 -32.65
N LEU A 356 0.49 21.44 -33.73
CA LEU A 356 0.69 20.13 -34.34
C LEU A 356 2.15 19.91 -34.77
N ASN A 357 2.74 20.87 -35.46
CA ASN A 357 4.13 20.76 -35.93
C ASN A 357 5.13 20.68 -34.76
N LYS A 358 4.94 21.48 -33.70
CA LYS A 358 5.77 21.38 -32.47
C LYS A 358 5.67 20.01 -31.79
N MET A 359 4.50 19.38 -31.83
CA MET A 359 4.30 18.04 -31.28
C MET A 359 4.94 16.96 -32.16
N TYR A 360 4.88 17.10 -33.49
CA TYR A 360 5.58 16.22 -34.44
C TYR A 360 7.11 16.30 -34.29
N ASP A 361 7.66 17.50 -34.16
CA ASP A 361 9.09 17.71 -33.96
C ASP A 361 9.56 17.06 -32.65
N HIS A 362 8.76 17.16 -31.59
CA HIS A 362 9.02 16.51 -30.32
C HIS A 362 9.06 14.97 -30.43
N ILE A 363 8.16 14.37 -31.23
CA ILE A 363 8.14 12.92 -31.48
C ILE A 363 9.37 12.47 -32.28
N ASN A 364 9.78 13.25 -33.29
CA ASN A 364 10.91 12.90 -34.16
C ASN A 364 12.27 12.94 -33.45
N THR A 365 12.40 13.72 -32.37
CA THR A 365 13.62 13.74 -31.55
C THR A 365 13.88 12.44 -30.76
N LEU A 366 12.93 11.50 -30.70
CA LEU A 366 12.99 10.27 -29.89
C LEU A 366 13.67 9.04 -30.57
N ASN A 367 14.24 9.21 -31.78
CA ASN A 367 15.13 8.31 -32.56
C ASN A 367 15.49 6.88 -32.00
N MET A 368 14.91 5.79 -32.54
CA MET A 368 15.40 4.41 -32.29
C MET A 368 15.22 3.43 -33.48
N SER A 369 16.33 2.79 -33.89
CA SER A 369 16.58 1.92 -35.05
C SER A 369 15.52 0.85 -35.42
N GLY A 370 15.18 0.80 -36.73
CA GLY A 370 13.93 0.23 -37.27
C GLY A 370 14.00 -1.07 -38.11
N GLY A 371 15.12 -1.79 -38.16
CA GLY A 371 15.28 -2.92 -39.11
C GLY A 371 14.44 -4.18 -38.85
N LYS A 372 14.19 -4.57 -37.59
CA LYS A 372 13.44 -5.81 -37.25
C LYS A 372 11.91 -5.61 -37.18
N TYR A 373 11.45 -4.39 -36.92
CA TYR A 373 10.02 -4.09 -36.72
C TYR A 373 9.25 -3.97 -38.04
N HIS A 374 9.92 -3.56 -39.11
CA HIS A 374 9.35 -3.59 -40.46
C HIS A 374 8.85 -4.99 -40.83
N ASN A 375 9.64 -6.03 -40.56
CA ASN A 375 9.29 -7.41 -40.90
C ASN A 375 8.17 -8.00 -40.03
N MET A 376 8.05 -7.57 -38.76
CA MET A 376 6.99 -8.03 -37.87
C MET A 376 5.64 -7.33 -38.13
N TYR A 377 5.68 -6.06 -38.52
CA TYR A 377 4.52 -5.30 -39.00
C TYR A 377 4.00 -5.89 -40.32
N ILE A 378 4.88 -6.15 -41.30
CA ILE A 378 4.52 -6.82 -42.56
C ILE A 378 3.83 -8.17 -42.28
N LYS A 379 4.33 -8.94 -41.30
CA LYS A 379 3.80 -10.28 -40.95
C LYS A 379 2.39 -10.27 -40.31
N ASN A 380 1.98 -9.17 -39.66
CA ASN A 380 0.71 -9.10 -38.92
C ASN A 380 -0.23 -7.98 -39.40
N LYS A 381 0.13 -7.31 -40.49
CA LYS A 381 -0.55 -6.12 -41.05
C LYS A 381 -2.06 -6.32 -41.24
N GLU A 382 -2.47 -7.48 -41.73
CA GLU A 382 -3.88 -7.75 -42.04
C GLU A 382 -4.75 -7.89 -40.78
N LYS A 383 -4.22 -8.50 -39.72
CA LYS A 383 -4.93 -8.67 -38.44
C LYS A 383 -5.16 -7.33 -37.72
N TYR A 384 -4.21 -6.40 -37.86
CA TYR A 384 -4.36 -5.04 -37.35
C TYR A 384 -5.35 -4.21 -38.18
N ILE A 385 -5.37 -4.38 -39.50
CA ILE A 385 -6.34 -3.73 -40.40
C ILE A 385 -7.77 -4.23 -40.13
N GLU A 386 -7.96 -5.52 -39.82
CA GLU A 386 -9.27 -6.11 -39.57
C GLU A 386 -9.89 -5.64 -38.23
N LEU A 387 -9.06 -5.52 -37.19
CA LEU A 387 -9.45 -4.93 -35.90
C LEU A 387 -9.85 -3.45 -36.06
N ASP A 388 -9.14 -2.71 -36.91
CA ASP A 388 -9.41 -1.30 -37.20
C ASP A 388 -10.71 -1.10 -38.01
N LYS A 389 -11.00 -2.00 -38.98
CA LYS A 389 -12.26 -2.02 -39.74
C LYS A 389 -13.49 -2.25 -38.86
N ASN A 390 -13.42 -3.22 -37.94
CA ASN A 390 -14.54 -3.51 -37.04
C ASN A 390 -14.80 -2.37 -36.06
N TRP A 391 -13.73 -1.76 -35.54
CA TRP A 391 -13.84 -0.61 -34.64
C TRP A 391 -14.36 0.64 -35.34
N CYS A 392 -13.90 0.95 -36.56
CA CYS A 392 -14.42 2.04 -37.38
C CYS A 392 -15.91 1.87 -37.70
N LYS A 393 -16.37 0.63 -37.96
CA LYS A 393 -17.79 0.32 -38.22
C LYS A 393 -18.67 0.59 -36.99
N THR A 394 -18.21 0.20 -35.80
CA THR A 394 -18.89 0.48 -34.53
C THR A 394 -18.89 1.97 -34.18
N TYR A 395 -17.79 2.68 -34.43
CA TYR A 395 -17.68 4.12 -34.18
C TYR A 395 -18.58 4.95 -35.10
N LEU A 396 -18.66 4.61 -36.39
CA LEU A 396 -19.55 5.29 -37.35
C LEU A 396 -21.03 5.05 -37.04
N LEU A 397 -21.40 3.84 -36.60
CA LEU A 397 -22.76 3.52 -36.15
C LEU A 397 -23.14 4.35 -34.91
N ASN A 398 -22.22 4.46 -33.94
CA ASN A 398 -22.43 5.27 -32.74
C ASN A 398 -22.46 6.78 -33.05
N LYS A 399 -21.65 7.26 -34.00
CA LYS A 399 -21.66 8.65 -34.47
C LYS A 399 -22.98 9.00 -35.15
N GLN A 400 -23.55 8.11 -35.98
CA GLN A 400 -24.86 8.35 -36.61
C GLN A 400 -25.96 8.43 -35.55
N ASN A 401 -25.93 7.55 -34.54
CA ASN A 401 -26.87 7.59 -33.42
C ASN A 401 -26.73 8.89 -32.61
N TYR A 402 -25.51 9.35 -32.35
CA TYR A 402 -25.25 10.63 -31.67
C TYR A 402 -25.68 11.86 -32.50
N LEU A 403 -25.43 11.87 -33.81
CA LEU A 403 -25.85 12.96 -34.69
C LEU A 403 -27.37 13.01 -34.88
N ASN A 404 -28.03 11.85 -34.92
CA ASN A 404 -29.49 11.77 -34.96
C ASN A 404 -30.10 12.29 -33.65
N LEU A 405 -29.51 11.98 -32.49
CA LEU A 405 -29.90 12.52 -31.17
C LEU A 405 -29.75 14.04 -31.09
N PHE A 406 -28.71 14.61 -31.69
CA PHE A 406 -28.48 16.07 -31.72
C PHE A 406 -29.39 16.81 -32.71
N ASN A 407 -29.73 16.20 -33.85
CA ASN A 407 -30.58 16.83 -34.87
C ASN A 407 -32.09 16.66 -34.59
N SER A 408 -32.49 15.78 -33.66
CA SER A 408 -33.89 15.61 -33.26
C SER A 408 -34.32 16.45 -32.04
N GLY A 409 -33.43 17.24 -31.46
CA GLY A 409 -33.71 18.08 -30.30
C GLY A 409 -34.05 19.51 -30.69
N ASN A 410 -35.34 19.81 -30.85
CA ASN A 410 -35.87 21.17 -30.71
C ASN A 410 -35.66 21.62 -29.25
N HIS A 411 -34.87 22.68 -29.09
CA HIS A 411 -34.62 23.52 -27.91
C HIS A 411 -33.98 22.90 -26.67
#